data_AF-A0A534MNM6-F1
#
_entry.id   AF-A0A534MNM6-F1
#
_cell.length_a   1.000
_cell.length_b   1.000
_cell.length_c   1.000
_cell.angle_alpha   90.00
_cell.angle_beta   90.00
_cell.angle_gamma   90.00
#
_symmetry.space_group_name_H-M   'P 1'
#
loop_
_entity.id
_entity.type
_entity.pdbx_description
1 polymer ?
#
loop_
_entity_poly.entity_id
_entity_poly.type
_entity_poly.pdbx_seq_one_letter_code
_entity_poly.pdbx_strand_id
1 'polypeptide(L)'
;MGTAESRHGSTDRTFVEFDHWLYGAVSGTGYTTKAVSKGLDAGLYDQYLRGHYTPIRAATAQSYEDPIDLHMIHPVHGGREILLSRITRGPADEAGRPTFANHTIVGRTEPLRSGLITLDSVFRAMGEFDRKAPDVMGEMPPLEIPTRSEEERKAPFGLGIHRHVTFPALETLATRIMADATSRTLLLCRNTTPEARNATLHLVFELLCWGCGLPILTAISETPRSSAMNFFNLVVAPRGVRADSSWAILESALAEPVLPRVMDRDDVYQKLTTIVRQAPGLPLAR
;
A
#
# COMPACT_ATOMS: atom_id res chain seq x y z
N MET A 1 40.82 39.11 -10.86
CA MET A 1 39.43 39.13 -11.33
C MET A 1 39.26 37.88 -12.17
N GLY A 2 38.68 36.76 -11.76
CA GLY A 2 37.64 36.45 -10.78
C GLY A 2 36.97 35.22 -11.39
N THR A 3 37.45 34.04 -11.03
CA THR A 3 37.04 32.74 -11.58
C THR A 3 35.56 32.50 -11.29
N ALA A 4 34.78 32.20 -12.34
CA ALA A 4 33.40 31.79 -12.22
C ALA A 4 33.34 30.41 -11.54
N GLU A 5 33.05 30.42 -10.24
CA GLU A 5 32.72 29.20 -9.50
C GLU A 5 31.39 28.66 -10.01
N SER A 6 31.46 27.44 -10.53
CA SER A 6 30.33 26.58 -10.81
C SER A 6 29.49 26.39 -9.54
N ARG A 7 28.26 26.91 -9.55
CA ARG A 7 27.25 26.58 -8.55
C ARG A 7 26.83 25.11 -8.69
N HIS A 8 27.61 24.19 -8.14
CA HIS A 8 27.08 22.96 -7.56
C HIS A 8 26.57 23.31 -6.15
N GLY A 9 25.37 23.90 -6.10
CA GLY A 9 24.64 24.13 -4.85
C GLY A 9 23.75 22.93 -4.57
N SER A 10 23.80 22.41 -3.34
CA SER A 10 22.94 21.36 -2.78
C SER A 10 21.51 21.41 -3.33
N THR A 11 21.00 20.28 -3.82
CA THR A 11 19.57 20.06 -4.01
C THR A 11 19.05 19.17 -2.88
N ASP A 12 19.16 19.64 -1.64
CA ASP A 12 18.41 19.10 -0.50
C ASP A 12 16.94 19.51 -0.65
N ARG A 13 16.22 18.90 -1.59
CA ARG A 13 14.76 19.01 -1.60
C ARG A 13 14.24 18.30 -0.35
N THR A 14 13.55 19.03 0.52
CA THR A 14 12.95 18.51 1.77
C THR A 14 11.71 17.65 1.53
N PHE A 15 11.29 17.52 0.26
CA PHE A 15 10.15 16.74 -0.17
C PHE A 15 10.39 16.16 -1.57
N VAL A 16 9.66 15.08 -1.87
CA VAL A 16 9.47 14.57 -3.24
C VAL A 16 8.03 14.83 -3.67
N GLU A 17 7.86 15.15 -4.94
CA GLU A 17 6.55 15.40 -5.53
C GLU A 17 6.08 14.20 -6.35
N PHE A 18 4.80 13.88 -6.21
CA PHE A 18 4.10 12.92 -7.07
C PHE A 18 2.77 13.49 -7.56
N ASP A 19 2.45 13.17 -8.80
CA ASP A 19 1.13 13.44 -9.35
C ASP A 19 0.09 12.53 -8.71
N HIS A 20 -1.11 13.07 -8.53
CA HIS A 20 -2.21 12.35 -7.91
C HIS A 20 -3.57 12.79 -8.45
N TRP A 21 -4.61 12.03 -8.13
CA TRP A 21 -5.99 12.36 -8.44
C TRP A 21 -6.94 11.89 -7.36
N LEU A 22 -8.09 12.57 -7.26
CA LEU A 22 -9.20 12.17 -6.39
C LEU A 22 -10.38 11.74 -7.25
N TYR A 23 -10.90 10.56 -6.96
CA TYR A 23 -12.12 10.02 -7.52
C TYR A 23 -13.15 9.85 -6.41
N GLY A 24 -14.40 10.25 -6.65
CA GLY A 24 -15.46 10.12 -5.65
C GLY A 24 -16.77 10.73 -6.11
N ALA A 25 -17.76 10.72 -5.21
CA ALA A 25 -19.05 11.33 -5.47
C ALA A 25 -18.95 12.87 -5.51
N VAL A 26 -19.56 13.47 -6.52
CA VAL A 26 -19.73 14.91 -6.71
C VAL A 26 -21.22 15.19 -6.86
N SER A 27 -21.75 16.11 -6.04
CA SER A 27 -23.17 16.47 -6.08
C SER A 27 -23.59 16.93 -7.48
N GLY A 28 -24.68 16.35 -7.99
CA GLY A 28 -25.24 16.65 -9.31
C GLY A 28 -24.50 16.00 -10.48
N THR A 29 -23.37 15.33 -10.24
CA THR A 29 -22.58 14.63 -11.28
C THR A 29 -22.50 13.12 -11.04
N GLY A 30 -22.58 12.69 -9.78
CA GLY A 30 -22.35 11.30 -9.37
C GLY A 30 -20.86 11.00 -9.18
N TYR A 31 -20.47 9.74 -9.33
CA TYR A 31 -19.07 9.33 -9.18
C TYR A 31 -18.22 9.76 -10.38
N THR A 32 -17.15 10.51 -10.11
CA THR A 32 -16.24 11.01 -11.14
C THR A 32 -14.88 11.36 -10.54
N THR A 33 -13.92 11.69 -11.40
CA THR A 33 -12.67 12.33 -10.98
C THR A 33 -12.98 13.76 -10.51
N LYS A 34 -12.84 14.01 -9.21
CA LYS A 34 -13.06 15.30 -8.57
C LYS A 34 -11.96 16.29 -8.93
N ALA A 35 -10.72 15.85 -8.76
CA ALA A 35 -9.54 16.68 -8.94
C ALA A 35 -8.36 15.84 -9.45
N VAL A 36 -7.43 16.48 -10.15
CA VAL A 36 -6.29 15.82 -10.79
C VAL A 36 -5.08 16.77 -10.84
N SER A 37 -3.87 16.24 -10.63
CA SER A 37 -2.65 17.00 -10.80
C SER A 37 -2.55 17.58 -12.20
N LYS A 38 -1.99 18.79 -12.31
CA LYS A 38 -1.78 19.45 -13.60
C LYS A 38 -0.98 18.56 -14.56
N GLY A 39 -1.56 18.28 -15.73
CA GLY A 39 -0.91 17.50 -16.78
C GLY A 39 -0.91 15.98 -16.57
N LEU A 40 -1.47 15.49 -15.47
CA LEU A 40 -1.70 14.06 -15.27
C LEU A 40 -2.94 13.60 -16.06
N ASP A 41 -2.76 12.59 -16.90
CA ASP A 41 -3.87 11.83 -17.49
C ASP A 41 -4.13 10.56 -16.68
N ALA A 42 -5.10 10.63 -15.76
CA ALA A 42 -5.49 9.50 -14.93
C ALA A 42 -6.01 8.30 -15.75
N GLY A 43 -6.56 8.54 -16.95
CA GLY A 43 -7.11 7.50 -17.82
C GLY A 43 -6.06 6.51 -18.33
N LEU A 44 -4.77 6.89 -18.36
CA LEU A 44 -3.67 6.00 -18.72
C LEU A 44 -3.45 4.88 -17.68
N TYR A 45 -3.86 5.14 -16.43
CA TYR A 45 -3.66 4.23 -15.31
C TYR A 45 -4.87 3.32 -15.04
N ASP A 46 -6.01 3.59 -15.68
CA ASP A 46 -7.24 2.79 -15.58
C ASP A 46 -6.98 1.29 -15.73
N GLN A 47 -6.16 0.88 -16.70
CA GLN A 47 -5.87 -0.52 -16.98
C GLN A 47 -5.23 -1.27 -15.80
N TYR A 48 -4.51 -0.57 -14.92
CA TYR A 48 -3.86 -1.15 -13.74
C TYR A 48 -4.83 -1.23 -12.55
N LEU A 49 -5.88 -0.40 -12.58
CA LEU A 49 -6.91 -0.34 -11.56
C LEU A 49 -8.17 -1.15 -11.93
N ARG A 50 -8.39 -1.42 -13.22
CA ARG A 50 -9.50 -2.23 -13.74
C ARG A 50 -9.42 -3.65 -13.17
N GLY A 51 -10.50 -4.08 -12.51
CA GLY A 51 -10.55 -5.34 -11.75
C GLY A 51 -10.19 -5.21 -10.26
N HIS A 52 -9.68 -4.06 -9.84
CA HIS A 52 -9.35 -3.73 -8.45
C HIS A 52 -10.06 -2.47 -7.94
N TYR A 53 -10.73 -1.72 -8.83
CA TYR A 53 -11.62 -0.63 -8.46
C TYR A 53 -12.68 -1.15 -7.48
N THR A 54 -12.43 -0.86 -6.20
CA THR A 54 -13.32 -1.01 -5.05
C THR A 54 -13.78 -2.45 -4.74
N PRO A 55 -13.03 -3.19 -3.91
CA PRO A 55 -13.50 -4.41 -3.27
C PRO A 55 -14.45 -4.15 -2.09
N ILE A 56 -14.95 -2.92 -1.94
CA ILE A 56 -15.77 -2.61 -0.78
C ILE A 56 -17.13 -3.27 -0.98
N ARG A 57 -17.36 -4.35 -0.23
CA ARG A 57 -18.63 -5.06 -0.24
C ARG A 57 -19.77 -4.05 -0.09
N ALA A 58 -20.86 -4.27 -0.83
CA ALA A 58 -22.10 -3.49 -0.69
C ALA A 58 -22.52 -3.34 0.78
N ALA A 59 -22.26 -4.36 1.62
CA ALA A 59 -22.51 -4.30 3.06
C ALA A 59 -21.66 -3.24 3.81
N THR A 60 -20.37 -3.10 3.49
CA THR A 60 -19.50 -2.04 4.06
C THR A 60 -19.87 -0.66 3.50
N ALA A 61 -20.34 -0.62 2.25
CA ALA A 61 -20.92 0.57 1.63
C ALA A 61 -22.23 1.00 2.28
N GLN A 62 -22.96 0.08 2.92
CA GLN A 62 -24.27 0.35 3.55
C GLN A 62 -24.17 0.67 5.05
N SER A 63 -23.03 0.40 5.71
CA SER A 63 -22.82 0.74 7.12
C SER A 63 -22.32 2.18 7.26
N TYR A 64 -22.95 2.99 8.12
CA TYR A 64 -22.48 4.34 8.49
C TYR A 64 -21.51 4.32 9.68
N GLU A 65 -21.52 3.26 10.48
CA GLU A 65 -20.78 3.17 11.75
C GLU A 65 -19.32 2.77 11.56
N ASP A 66 -19.01 2.09 10.46
CA ASP A 66 -17.68 1.57 10.22
C ASP A 66 -16.77 2.60 9.51
N PRO A 67 -15.59 2.93 10.08
CA PRO A 67 -14.62 3.76 9.39
C PRO A 67 -14.03 2.99 8.19
N ILE A 68 -13.89 3.67 7.06
CA ILE A 68 -13.14 3.18 5.90
C ILE A 68 -11.86 3.99 5.79
N ASP A 69 -10.76 3.26 5.88
CA ASP A 69 -9.41 3.75 5.65
C ASP A 69 -8.59 2.56 5.13
N LEU A 70 -8.71 2.30 3.83
CA LEU A 70 -8.04 1.20 3.15
C LEU A 70 -6.94 1.76 2.27
N HIS A 71 -5.78 1.12 2.31
CA HIS A 71 -4.62 1.44 1.51
C HIS A 71 -4.43 0.32 0.49
N MET A 72 -4.25 0.70 -0.77
CA MET A 72 -4.00 -0.22 -1.87
C MET A 72 -2.71 0.16 -2.59
N ILE A 73 -2.02 -0.86 -3.08
CA ILE A 73 -0.78 -0.74 -3.83
C ILE A 73 -0.95 -1.54 -5.12
N HIS A 74 -0.74 -0.91 -6.27
CA HIS A 74 -0.80 -1.56 -7.58
C HIS A 74 0.52 -1.39 -8.35
N PRO A 75 1.13 -2.46 -8.85
CA PRO A 75 2.27 -2.36 -9.75
C PRO A 75 1.84 -1.78 -11.10
N VAL A 76 2.59 -0.81 -11.62
CA VAL A 76 2.50 -0.35 -13.00
C VAL A 76 3.47 -1.16 -13.86
N HIS A 77 3.13 -1.37 -15.14
CA HIS A 77 3.99 -2.11 -16.06
C HIS A 77 5.42 -1.54 -16.10
N GLY A 78 6.43 -2.40 -16.02
CA GLY A 78 7.84 -2.00 -15.98
C GLY A 78 8.39 -1.68 -14.57
N GLY A 79 7.54 -1.64 -13.53
CA GLY A 79 7.97 -1.63 -12.12
C GLY A 79 8.74 -0.38 -11.67
N ARG A 80 8.73 0.69 -12.47
CA ARG A 80 9.29 2.02 -12.16
C ARG A 80 8.31 2.90 -11.39
N GLU A 81 7.02 2.61 -11.56
CA GLU A 81 5.91 3.31 -10.92
C GLU A 81 5.03 2.30 -10.19
N ILE A 82 4.37 2.79 -9.16
CA ILE A 82 3.30 2.10 -8.44
C ILE A 82 2.16 3.08 -8.21
N LEU A 83 0.94 2.57 -8.19
CA LEU A 83 -0.22 3.34 -7.76
C LEU A 83 -0.44 3.06 -6.28
N LEU A 84 -0.54 4.13 -5.50
CA LEU A 84 -0.87 4.05 -4.08
C LEU A 84 -2.21 4.75 -3.88
N SER A 85 -3.21 3.98 -3.49
CA SER A 85 -4.60 4.44 -3.38
C SER A 85 -5.08 4.38 -1.94
N ARG A 86 -5.57 5.50 -1.43
CA ARG A 86 -6.22 5.62 -0.13
C ARG A 86 -7.72 5.73 -0.36
N ILE A 87 -8.45 4.73 0.11
CA ILE A 87 -9.90 4.66 0.02
C ILE A 87 -10.47 5.07 1.37
N THR A 88 -11.37 6.05 1.34
CA THR A 88 -12.04 6.59 2.52
C THR A 88 -13.54 6.73 2.27
N ARG A 89 -14.27 7.10 3.33
CA ARG A 89 -15.67 7.49 3.22
C ARG A 89 -15.77 8.79 2.41
N GLY A 90 -16.62 8.80 1.38
CA GLY A 90 -16.97 10.00 0.63
C GLY A 90 -18.22 10.69 1.21
N PRO A 91 -18.56 11.90 0.71
CA PRO A 91 -19.80 12.57 1.10
C PRO A 91 -21.02 11.73 0.71
N ALA A 92 -22.11 11.78 1.48
CA ALA A 92 -23.33 11.08 1.11
C ALA A 92 -23.80 11.52 -0.29
N ASP A 93 -24.36 10.58 -1.06
CA ASP A 93 -24.94 10.92 -2.37
C ASP A 93 -26.26 11.69 -2.22
N GLU A 94 -26.89 12.04 -3.35
CA GLU A 94 -28.14 12.82 -3.36
C GLU A 94 -29.31 12.09 -2.66
N ALA A 95 -29.24 10.77 -2.52
CA ALA A 95 -30.22 9.96 -1.79
C ALA A 95 -29.81 9.72 -0.32
N GLY A 96 -28.76 10.41 0.16
CA GLY A 96 -28.22 10.27 1.50
C GLY A 96 -27.43 8.98 1.72
N ARG A 97 -27.19 8.17 0.69
CA ARG A 97 -26.51 6.86 0.82
C ARG A 97 -25.01 7.07 1.01
N PRO A 98 -24.33 6.18 1.75
CA PRO A 98 -22.89 6.30 1.94
C PRO A 98 -22.14 6.10 0.62
N THR A 99 -21.09 6.89 0.41
CA THR A 99 -20.21 6.78 -0.76
C THR A 99 -18.77 6.55 -0.34
N PHE A 100 -17.89 6.37 -1.32
CA PHE A 100 -16.45 6.31 -1.12
C PHE A 100 -15.73 7.40 -1.91
N ALA A 101 -14.58 7.78 -1.38
CA ALA A 101 -13.58 8.54 -2.10
C ALA A 101 -12.32 7.68 -2.24
N ASN A 102 -11.62 7.87 -3.35
CA ASN A 102 -10.32 7.27 -3.60
C ASN A 102 -9.34 8.40 -3.97
N HIS A 103 -8.32 8.57 -3.15
CA HIS A 103 -7.17 9.40 -3.48
C HIS A 103 -6.07 8.48 -4.00
N THR A 104 -5.59 8.66 -5.23
CA THR A 104 -4.53 7.82 -5.78
C THR A 104 -3.35 8.66 -6.24
N ILE A 105 -2.15 8.21 -5.92
CA ILE A 105 -0.90 8.81 -6.38
C ILE A 105 -0.16 7.91 -7.38
N VAL A 106 0.58 8.53 -8.30
CA VAL A 106 1.57 7.86 -9.16
C VAL A 106 2.94 7.95 -8.48
N GLY A 107 3.28 6.94 -7.69
CA GLY A 107 4.54 6.90 -6.94
C GLY A 107 5.69 6.33 -7.77
N ARG A 108 6.81 7.04 -7.84
CA ARG A 108 8.06 6.48 -8.39
C ARG A 108 8.67 5.50 -7.38
N THR A 109 9.15 4.34 -7.85
CA THR A 109 9.69 3.32 -6.94
C THR A 109 11.08 3.65 -6.41
N GLU A 110 11.85 4.49 -7.10
CA GLU A 110 13.23 4.78 -6.72
C GLU A 110 13.36 5.47 -5.34
N PRO A 111 12.59 6.54 -5.03
CA PRO A 111 12.59 7.14 -3.69
C PRO A 111 12.12 6.19 -2.57
N LEU A 112 11.21 5.28 -2.87
CA LEU A 112 10.73 4.26 -1.92
C LEU A 112 11.80 3.19 -1.67
N ARG A 113 12.44 2.69 -2.74
CA ARG A 113 13.52 1.68 -2.66
C ARG A 113 14.76 2.20 -1.96
N SER A 114 15.08 3.48 -2.11
CA SER A 114 16.23 4.12 -1.46
C SER A 114 15.98 4.50 0.01
N GLY A 115 14.74 4.29 0.50
CA GLY A 115 14.32 4.65 1.85
C GLY A 115 14.16 6.15 2.07
N LEU A 116 14.29 6.97 1.01
CA LEU A 116 14.13 8.43 1.06
C LEU A 116 12.73 8.83 1.54
N ILE A 117 11.72 8.03 1.17
CA ILE A 117 10.34 8.10 1.69
C ILE A 117 9.85 6.70 2.05
N THR A 118 8.78 6.63 2.84
CA THR A 118 8.09 5.36 3.19
C THR A 118 6.66 5.38 2.66
N LEU A 119 6.04 4.20 2.59
CA LEU A 119 4.60 4.09 2.32
C LEU A 119 3.81 4.84 3.40
N ASP A 120 4.24 4.77 4.66
CA ASP A 120 3.61 5.53 5.74
C ASP A 120 3.62 7.04 5.48
N SER A 121 4.77 7.61 5.09
CA SER A 121 4.86 9.05 4.80
C SER A 121 4.00 9.45 3.60
N VAL A 122 3.88 8.58 2.59
CA VAL A 122 2.99 8.79 1.44
C VAL A 122 1.53 8.85 1.89
N PHE A 123 1.03 7.81 2.55
CA PHE A 123 -0.38 7.74 2.93
C PHE A 123 -0.75 8.79 3.97
N ARG A 124 0.18 9.16 4.84
CA ARG A 124 0.02 10.31 5.75
C ARG A 124 -0.11 11.62 4.99
N ALA A 125 0.73 11.88 3.98
CA ALA A 125 0.64 13.08 3.16
C ALA A 125 -0.70 13.16 2.41
N MET A 126 -1.19 12.03 1.89
CA MET A 126 -2.52 11.93 1.28
C MET A 126 -3.62 12.31 2.27
N GLY A 127 -3.61 11.73 3.48
CA GLY A 127 -4.61 12.04 4.50
C GLY A 127 -4.52 13.48 5.05
N GLU A 128 -3.33 14.08 5.06
CA GLU A 128 -3.17 15.50 5.39
C GLU A 128 -3.69 16.41 4.28
N PHE A 129 -3.48 16.05 3.02
CA PHE A 129 -4.05 16.75 1.86
C PHE A 129 -5.58 16.73 1.90
N ASP A 130 -6.18 15.53 2.04
CA ASP A 130 -7.64 15.35 2.11
C ASP A 130 -8.28 16.21 3.21
N ARG A 131 -7.61 16.32 4.36
CA ARG A 131 -8.07 17.12 5.51
C ARG A 131 -7.98 18.62 5.26
N LYS A 132 -6.94 19.08 4.55
CA LYS A 132 -6.72 20.50 4.24
C LYS A 132 -7.59 20.98 3.08
N ALA A 133 -7.95 20.10 2.15
CA ALA A 133 -8.66 20.44 0.92
C ALA A 133 -9.84 19.47 0.62
N PRO A 134 -10.83 19.33 1.52
CA PRO A 134 -11.94 18.37 1.34
C PRO A 134 -12.81 18.66 0.11
N ASP A 135 -12.92 19.94 -0.26
CA ASP A 135 -13.76 20.43 -1.35
C ASP A 135 -12.97 20.70 -2.64
N VAL A 136 -11.75 20.16 -2.76
CA VAL A 136 -10.93 20.34 -3.97
C VAL A 136 -11.64 19.78 -5.21
N MET A 137 -11.62 20.57 -6.28
CA MET A 137 -12.23 20.25 -7.57
C MET A 137 -11.34 20.79 -8.70
N GLY A 138 -11.23 20.05 -9.80
CA GLY A 138 -10.47 20.46 -10.99
C GLY A 138 -8.96 20.21 -10.88
N GLU A 139 -8.16 21.16 -11.38
CA GLU A 139 -6.69 21.07 -11.33
C GLU A 139 -6.17 21.30 -9.90
N MET A 140 -5.24 20.46 -9.43
CA MET A 140 -4.60 20.60 -8.12
C MET A 140 -3.06 20.47 -8.21
N PRO A 141 -2.31 20.99 -7.23
CA PRO A 141 -0.86 20.82 -7.20
C PRO A 141 -0.47 19.35 -7.01
N PRO A 142 0.78 18.96 -7.32
CA PRO A 142 1.33 17.66 -6.93
C PRO A 142 1.30 17.45 -5.41
N LEU A 143 1.32 16.19 -4.98
CA LEU A 143 1.48 15.86 -3.57
C LEU A 143 2.94 16.00 -3.15
N GLU A 144 3.19 16.83 -2.15
CA GLU A 144 4.49 16.92 -1.50
C GLU A 144 4.60 15.87 -0.39
N ILE A 145 5.63 15.03 -0.46
CA ILE A 145 5.92 14.00 0.53
C ILE A 145 7.26 14.32 1.21
N PRO A 146 7.28 14.55 2.52
CA PRO A 146 8.52 14.87 3.24
C PRO A 146 9.57 13.77 3.08
N THR A 147 10.80 14.16 2.79
CA THR A 147 11.94 13.24 2.74
C THR A 147 12.47 12.93 4.13
N ARG A 148 12.94 11.71 4.33
CA ARG A 148 13.60 11.26 5.56
C ARG A 148 15.04 11.75 5.61
N SER A 149 15.52 12.06 6.80
CA SER A 149 16.93 12.38 7.05
C SER A 149 17.85 11.19 6.77
N GLU A 150 19.14 11.44 6.53
CA GLU A 150 20.13 10.38 6.32
C GLU A 150 20.19 9.35 7.46
N GLU A 151 19.94 9.76 8.71
CA GLU A 151 19.93 8.84 9.84
C GLU A 151 18.69 7.93 9.82
N GLU A 152 17.51 8.50 9.55
CA GLU A 152 16.28 7.71 9.41
C GLU A 152 16.39 6.71 8.26
N ARG A 153 17.03 7.10 7.16
CA ARG A 153 17.25 6.25 5.97
C ARG A 153 18.10 5.01 6.26
N LYS A 154 18.93 5.01 7.32
CA LYS A 154 19.70 3.83 7.74
C LYS A 154 18.84 2.76 8.42
N ALA A 155 17.64 3.12 8.89
CA ALA A 155 16.73 2.15 9.48
C ALA A 155 16.36 1.08 8.44
N PRO A 156 16.49 -0.21 8.76
CA PRO A 156 16.21 -1.25 7.80
C PRO A 156 14.71 -1.35 7.50
N PHE A 157 14.35 -1.71 6.27
CA PHE A 157 12.96 -1.94 5.89
C PHE A 157 12.29 -3.01 6.77
N GLY A 158 11.05 -2.76 7.17
CA GLY A 158 10.29 -3.68 8.02
C GLY A 158 10.69 -3.66 9.51
N LEU A 159 11.49 -2.70 9.96
CA LEU A 159 11.79 -2.54 11.39
C LEU A 159 10.48 -2.47 12.20
N GLY A 160 10.33 -3.37 13.17
CA GLY A 160 9.11 -3.47 13.99
C GLY A 160 8.06 -4.48 13.50
N ILE A 161 8.26 -5.12 12.34
CA ILE A 161 7.29 -6.07 11.76
C ILE A 161 6.89 -7.23 12.68
N HIS A 162 7.79 -7.66 13.56
CA HIS A 162 7.56 -8.73 14.55
C HIS A 162 6.36 -8.45 15.49
N ARG A 163 5.96 -7.18 15.66
CA ARG A 163 4.79 -6.79 16.46
C ARG A 163 3.46 -7.05 15.74
N HIS A 164 3.52 -7.19 14.42
CA HIS A 164 2.35 -7.29 13.54
C HIS A 164 2.17 -8.69 12.97
N VAL A 165 3.29 -9.34 12.57
CA VAL A 165 3.27 -10.61 11.84
C VAL A 165 4.33 -11.55 12.40
N THR A 166 3.99 -12.83 12.53
CA THR A 166 4.94 -13.86 12.97
C THR A 166 5.95 -14.17 11.86
N PHE A 167 7.16 -14.56 12.24
CA PHE A 167 8.20 -14.93 11.27
C PHE A 167 7.75 -16.03 10.28
N PRO A 168 7.08 -17.13 10.70
CA PRO A 168 6.60 -18.14 9.76
C PRO A 168 5.60 -17.61 8.73
N ALA A 169 4.73 -16.67 9.12
CA ALA A 169 3.78 -16.06 8.19
C ALA A 169 4.51 -15.19 7.15
N LEU A 170 5.52 -14.43 7.57
CA LEU A 170 6.36 -13.62 6.70
C LEU A 170 7.21 -14.48 5.75
N GLU A 171 7.79 -15.59 6.23
CA GLU A 171 8.51 -16.57 5.41
C GLU A 171 7.60 -17.22 4.36
N THR A 172 6.37 -17.55 4.76
CA THR A 172 5.36 -18.12 3.86
C THR A 172 5.01 -17.14 2.74
N LEU A 173 4.84 -15.84 3.05
CA LEU A 173 4.62 -14.83 2.02
C LEU A 173 5.77 -14.76 1.03
N ALA A 174 6.99 -14.63 1.53
CA ALA A 174 8.17 -14.49 0.70
C ALA A 174 8.28 -15.68 -0.25
N THR A 175 8.09 -16.90 0.27
CA THR A 175 8.11 -18.14 -0.52
C THR A 175 7.02 -18.12 -1.60
N ARG A 176 5.80 -17.71 -1.27
CA ARG A 176 4.69 -17.62 -2.24
C ARG A 176 4.96 -16.60 -3.34
N ILE A 177 5.52 -15.44 -3.01
CA ILE A 177 5.87 -14.40 -3.99
C ILE A 177 7.01 -14.86 -4.90
N MET A 178 8.01 -15.55 -4.35
CA MET A 178 9.12 -16.09 -5.13
C MET A 178 8.69 -17.22 -6.06
N ALA A 179 7.76 -18.07 -5.62
CA ALA A 179 7.25 -19.19 -6.42
C ALA A 179 6.30 -18.74 -7.54
N ASP A 180 5.47 -17.72 -7.29
CA ASP A 180 4.55 -17.16 -8.29
C ASP A 180 4.24 -15.68 -7.98
N ALA A 181 5.02 -14.80 -8.60
CA ALA A 181 4.85 -13.35 -8.46
C ALA A 181 3.60 -12.81 -9.16
N THR A 182 3.03 -13.55 -10.13
CA THR A 182 2.00 -13.03 -11.05
C THR A 182 0.58 -13.27 -10.57
N SER A 183 0.39 -14.20 -9.65
CA SER A 183 -0.93 -14.69 -9.25
C SER A 183 -1.37 -14.17 -7.87
N ARG A 184 -0.82 -13.07 -7.34
CA ARG A 184 -0.91 -12.84 -5.89
C ARG A 184 -1.34 -11.42 -5.51
N THR A 185 -2.44 -11.30 -4.76
CA THR A 185 -2.84 -10.08 -4.03
C THR A 185 -2.68 -10.30 -2.53
N LEU A 186 -1.96 -9.42 -1.85
CA LEU A 186 -1.84 -9.44 -0.38
C LEU A 186 -3.07 -8.80 0.26
N LEU A 187 -3.73 -9.52 1.16
CA LEU A 187 -4.89 -9.07 1.96
C LEU A 187 -4.56 -9.21 3.46
N LEU A 188 -4.92 -8.21 4.28
CA LEU A 188 -4.56 -8.16 5.71
C LEU A 188 -5.79 -8.23 6.62
N CYS A 189 -5.78 -9.18 7.55
CA CYS A 189 -6.99 -9.75 8.13
C CYS A 189 -7.61 -9.04 9.36
N ARG A 190 -8.73 -9.66 9.79
CA ARG A 190 -9.77 -9.35 10.79
C ARG A 190 -9.25 -9.04 12.21
N ASN A 191 -10.09 -8.37 13.02
CA ASN A 191 -9.89 -8.01 14.44
C ASN A 191 -8.75 -7.03 14.73
N THR A 192 -8.32 -6.30 13.71
CA THR A 192 -7.36 -5.21 13.80
C THR A 192 -8.07 -3.88 13.50
N THR A 193 -7.55 -2.78 14.00
CA THR A 193 -8.00 -1.43 13.57
C THR A 193 -7.52 -1.16 12.14
N PRO A 194 -8.17 -0.26 11.36
CA PRO A 194 -7.64 0.18 10.06
C PRO A 194 -6.17 0.59 10.13
N GLU A 195 -5.81 1.36 11.15
CA GLU A 195 -4.44 1.77 11.44
C GLU A 195 -3.47 0.59 11.52
N ALA A 196 -3.78 -0.43 12.32
CA ALA A 196 -2.93 -1.60 12.47
C ALA A 196 -2.75 -2.39 11.16
N ARG A 197 -3.79 -2.45 10.32
CA ARG A 197 -3.68 -3.10 9.00
C ARG A 197 -2.82 -2.29 8.05
N ASN A 198 -3.01 -0.98 8.00
CA ASN A 198 -2.25 -0.08 7.14
C ASN A 198 -0.76 -0.13 7.53
N ALA A 199 -0.43 -0.07 8.82
CA ALA A 199 0.94 -0.23 9.31
C ALA A 199 1.53 -1.59 8.92
N THR A 200 0.76 -2.67 9.07
CA THR A 200 1.20 -4.02 8.67
C THR A 200 1.47 -4.10 7.17
N LEU A 201 0.58 -3.53 6.33
CA LEU A 201 0.74 -3.47 4.88
C LEU A 201 2.05 -2.81 4.50
N HIS A 202 2.30 -1.63 5.05
CA HIS A 202 3.47 -0.83 4.74
C HIS A 202 4.75 -1.60 5.09
N LEU A 203 4.83 -2.10 6.33
CA LEU A 203 6.01 -2.81 6.81
C LEU A 203 6.30 -4.10 6.03
N VAL A 204 5.26 -4.91 5.76
CA VAL A 204 5.41 -6.16 4.98
C VAL A 204 5.84 -5.83 3.56
N PHE A 205 5.18 -4.87 2.92
CA PHE A 205 5.45 -4.52 1.54
C PHE A 205 6.87 -3.98 1.36
N GLU A 206 7.28 -3.04 2.20
CA GLU A 206 8.64 -2.47 2.14
C GLU A 206 9.71 -3.52 2.43
N LEU A 207 9.50 -4.39 3.42
CA LEU A 207 10.45 -5.46 3.72
C LEU A 207 10.60 -6.43 2.56
N LEU A 208 9.48 -6.91 2.00
CA LEU A 208 9.50 -7.92 0.94
C LEU A 208 9.97 -7.32 -0.39
N CYS A 209 9.38 -6.21 -0.82
CA CYS A 209 9.69 -5.63 -2.13
C CYS A 209 11.02 -4.88 -2.14
N TRP A 210 11.30 -4.08 -1.11
CA TRP A 210 12.49 -3.21 -1.09
C TRP A 210 13.66 -3.85 -0.35
N GLY A 211 13.43 -4.37 0.86
CA GLY A 211 14.48 -5.04 1.64
C GLY A 211 14.97 -6.34 1.01
N CYS A 212 14.03 -7.19 0.59
CA CYS A 212 14.33 -8.50 0.00
C CYS A 212 14.42 -8.49 -1.52
N GLY A 213 14.05 -7.39 -2.19
CA GLY A 213 14.10 -7.29 -3.65
C GLY A 213 13.10 -8.21 -4.36
N LEU A 214 11.99 -8.56 -3.71
CA LEU A 214 10.94 -9.36 -4.34
C LEU A 214 10.14 -8.51 -5.34
N PRO A 215 9.49 -9.15 -6.34
CA PRO A 215 8.60 -8.46 -7.27
C PRO A 215 7.49 -7.68 -6.55
N ILE A 216 7.17 -6.51 -7.08
CA ILE A 216 6.06 -5.67 -6.62
C ILE A 216 4.75 -6.38 -6.97
N LEU A 217 3.91 -6.63 -5.95
CA LEU A 217 2.60 -7.26 -6.11
C LEU A 217 1.47 -6.27 -5.80
N THR A 218 0.26 -6.61 -6.21
CA THR A 218 -0.93 -5.89 -5.76
C THR A 218 -1.16 -6.19 -4.27
N ALA A 219 -1.48 -5.17 -3.47
CA ALA A 219 -1.67 -5.33 -2.03
C ALA A 219 -2.77 -4.40 -1.51
N ILE A 220 -3.53 -4.84 -0.50
CA ILE A 220 -4.61 -4.06 0.12
C ILE A 220 -4.80 -4.39 1.60
N SER A 221 -5.13 -3.38 2.41
CA SER A 221 -5.40 -3.49 3.84
C SER A 221 -6.89 -3.70 4.19
N GLU A 222 -7.53 -4.72 3.61
CA GLU A 222 -8.98 -4.99 3.82
C GLU A 222 -9.27 -6.21 4.72
N THR A 223 -10.28 -6.10 5.60
CA THR A 223 -10.75 -7.20 6.46
C THR A 223 -11.83 -8.08 5.85
N PRO A 224 -11.74 -9.42 6.01
CA PRO A 224 -12.88 -10.31 5.78
C PRO A 224 -13.96 -10.10 6.85
N ARG A 225 -15.21 -9.82 6.44
CA ARG A 225 -16.37 -9.90 7.36
C ARG A 225 -16.98 -11.30 7.47
N SER A 226 -16.82 -12.16 6.47
CA SER A 226 -17.35 -13.53 6.46
C SER A 226 -16.29 -14.52 5.97
N SER A 227 -15.42 -14.95 6.88
CA SER A 227 -14.58 -16.13 6.67
C SER A 227 -14.83 -17.11 7.81
N ALA A 228 -14.99 -18.39 7.49
CA ALA A 228 -15.11 -19.49 8.44
C ALA A 228 -13.78 -19.80 9.15
N MET A 229 -12.67 -19.26 8.62
CA MET A 229 -11.31 -19.48 9.06
C MET A 229 -10.85 -18.35 9.98
N ASN A 230 -11.02 -18.53 11.29
CA ASN A 230 -10.84 -17.51 12.33
C ASN A 230 -9.38 -17.16 12.72
N PHE A 231 -8.36 -17.64 12.01
CA PHE A 231 -6.97 -17.66 12.55
C PHE A 231 -5.90 -16.95 11.72
N PHE A 232 -6.23 -16.38 10.57
CA PHE A 232 -5.19 -15.87 9.66
C PHE A 232 -5.06 -14.36 9.77
N ASN A 233 -3.83 -13.86 9.90
CA ASN A 233 -3.50 -12.42 9.87
C ASN A 233 -3.27 -11.90 8.42
N LEU A 234 -3.15 -12.82 7.46
CA LEU A 234 -2.53 -12.56 6.17
C LEU A 234 -3.05 -13.54 5.13
N VAL A 235 -3.50 -13.04 3.98
CA VAL A 235 -3.95 -13.88 2.87
C VAL A 235 -3.29 -13.47 1.56
N VAL A 236 -3.00 -14.48 0.74
CA VAL A 236 -2.52 -14.29 -0.63
C VAL A 236 -3.55 -14.86 -1.60
N ALA A 237 -4.17 -13.98 -2.40
CA ALA A 237 -5.22 -14.35 -3.37
C ALA A 237 -4.65 -14.58 -4.78
N PRO A 238 -5.19 -15.51 -5.59
CA PRO A 238 -5.04 -15.48 -7.05
C PRO A 238 -5.26 -14.07 -7.64
N ARG A 239 -4.61 -13.75 -8.78
CA ARG A 239 -4.85 -12.47 -9.47
C ARG A 239 -6.26 -12.43 -10.08
N GLY A 240 -6.95 -11.29 -9.98
CA GLY A 240 -8.26 -11.08 -10.59
C GLY A 240 -9.46 -11.64 -9.80
N VAL A 241 -9.23 -12.09 -8.57
CA VAL A 241 -10.32 -12.53 -7.70
C VAL A 241 -11.11 -11.31 -7.24
N ARG A 242 -12.37 -11.20 -7.68
CA ARG A 242 -13.31 -10.16 -7.26
C ARG A 242 -13.73 -10.39 -5.81
N ALA A 243 -13.65 -9.35 -4.97
CA ALA A 243 -13.84 -9.43 -3.51
C ALA A 243 -15.19 -10.02 -3.04
N ASP A 244 -16.20 -10.02 -3.91
CA ASP A 244 -17.50 -10.65 -3.67
C ASP A 244 -17.39 -12.18 -3.58
N SER A 245 -16.64 -12.79 -4.49
CA SER A 245 -16.44 -14.23 -4.67
C SER A 245 -15.15 -14.73 -4.00
N SER A 246 -14.34 -13.80 -3.48
CA SER A 246 -12.94 -14.05 -3.11
C SER A 246 -12.74 -14.91 -1.89
N TRP A 247 -13.61 -14.82 -0.88
CA TRP A 247 -13.28 -15.40 0.43
C TRP A 247 -13.23 -16.93 0.43
N ALA A 248 -14.08 -17.61 -0.35
CA ALA A 248 -13.98 -19.06 -0.50
C ALA A 248 -12.69 -19.50 -1.24
N ILE A 249 -12.25 -18.72 -2.22
CA ILE A 249 -11.01 -18.95 -2.99
C ILE A 249 -9.78 -18.65 -2.12
N LEU A 250 -9.86 -17.62 -1.29
CA LEU A 250 -8.86 -17.23 -0.30
C LEU A 250 -8.72 -18.28 0.80
N GLU A 251 -9.83 -18.79 1.34
CA GLU A 251 -9.85 -19.89 2.30
C GLU A 251 -9.21 -21.15 1.71
N SER A 252 -9.46 -21.44 0.43
CA SER A 252 -8.81 -22.54 -0.28
C SER A 252 -7.30 -22.32 -0.45
N ALA A 253 -6.85 -21.10 -0.73
CA ALA A 253 -5.42 -20.77 -0.85
C ALA A 253 -4.68 -20.79 0.51
N LEU A 254 -5.40 -20.50 1.60
CA LEU A 254 -4.90 -20.61 2.99
C LEU A 254 -4.80 -22.06 3.47
N ALA A 255 -5.59 -22.96 2.90
CA ALA A 255 -5.51 -24.39 3.16
C ALA A 255 -4.36 -25.07 2.40
N GLU A 256 -3.68 -24.36 1.50
CA GLU A 256 -2.50 -24.90 0.83
C GLU A 256 -1.34 -25.07 1.83
N PRO A 257 -0.67 -26.23 1.83
CA PRO A 257 0.43 -26.51 2.75
C PRO A 257 1.56 -25.48 2.60
N VAL A 258 2.38 -25.36 3.66
CA VAL A 258 3.61 -24.56 3.63
C VAL A 258 4.43 -24.99 2.42
N LEU A 259 4.72 -24.03 1.53
CA LEU A 259 5.51 -24.31 0.34
C LEU A 259 6.96 -24.62 0.75
N PRO A 260 7.63 -25.56 0.08
CA PRO A 260 9.06 -25.77 0.29
C PRO A 260 9.81 -24.47 -0.03
N ARG A 261 10.94 -24.23 0.64
CA ARG A 261 11.78 -23.07 0.35
C ARG A 261 12.17 -23.06 -1.12
N VAL A 262 12.17 -21.87 -1.71
CA VAL A 262 12.63 -21.69 -3.10
C VAL A 262 14.14 -21.83 -3.11
N MET A 263 14.65 -22.74 -3.94
CA MET A 263 16.10 -22.92 -4.12
C MET A 263 16.76 -21.63 -4.61
N ASP A 264 18.03 -21.44 -4.26
CA ASP A 264 18.86 -20.30 -4.68
C ASP A 264 18.38 -18.92 -4.21
N ARG A 265 17.47 -18.87 -3.22
CA ARG A 265 16.94 -17.63 -2.61
C ARG A 265 17.10 -17.57 -1.09
N ASP A 266 18.13 -18.25 -0.57
CA ASP A 266 18.48 -18.22 0.85
C ASP A 266 18.82 -16.82 1.37
N ASP A 267 19.26 -15.92 0.49
CA ASP A 267 19.49 -14.51 0.78
C ASP A 267 18.23 -13.82 1.34
N VAL A 268 17.05 -14.13 0.77
CA VAL A 268 15.76 -13.59 1.22
C VAL A 268 15.45 -14.08 2.63
N TYR A 269 15.56 -15.38 2.88
CA TYR A 269 15.27 -15.97 4.19
C TYR A 269 16.24 -15.45 5.28
N GLN A 270 17.52 -15.23 4.93
CA GLN A 270 18.52 -14.65 5.82
C GLN A 270 18.19 -13.18 6.16
N LYS A 271 17.77 -12.39 5.18
CA LYS A 271 17.32 -11.00 5.41
C LYS A 271 16.11 -10.94 6.33
N LEU A 272 15.08 -11.75 6.07
CA LEU A 272 13.90 -11.82 6.94
C LEU A 272 14.27 -12.18 8.38
N THR A 273 15.15 -13.17 8.54
CA THR A 273 15.63 -13.59 9.87
C THR A 273 16.37 -12.46 10.57
N THR A 274 17.21 -11.72 9.85
CA THR A 274 17.99 -10.60 10.37
C THR A 274 17.08 -9.47 10.86
N ILE A 275 16.10 -9.08 10.06
CA ILE A 275 15.14 -8.00 10.41
C ILE A 275 14.30 -8.36 11.62
N VAL A 276 13.84 -9.62 11.71
CA VAL A 276 13.11 -10.06 12.90
C VAL A 276 14.02 -10.06 14.13
N ARG A 277 15.29 -10.49 14.03
CA ARG A 277 16.23 -10.52 15.16
C ARG A 277 16.74 -9.14 15.62
N GLN A 278 16.86 -8.18 14.71
CA GLN A 278 17.30 -6.81 15.00
C GLN A 278 16.19 -5.93 15.60
N ALA A 279 14.99 -6.48 15.76
CA ALA A 279 13.86 -5.82 16.40
C ALA A 279 14.18 -5.36 17.84
N PRO A 280 14.13 -4.05 18.15
CA PRO A 280 14.23 -3.59 19.52
C PRO A 280 13.03 -4.10 20.32
N GLY A 281 13.32 -4.91 21.36
CA GLY A 281 12.31 -5.49 22.25
C GLY A 281 12.18 -7.01 22.19
N LEU A 282 12.94 -7.72 21.34
CA LEU A 282 13.11 -9.16 21.55
C LEU A 282 13.92 -9.37 22.84
N PRO A 283 13.45 -10.18 23.81
CA PRO A 283 14.33 -10.68 24.85
C PRO A 283 15.52 -11.32 24.13
N LEU A 284 16.75 -10.91 24.48
CA LEU A 284 17.94 -11.65 24.11
C LEU A 284 17.74 -13.07 24.68
N ALA A 285 17.25 -13.98 23.85
CA ALA A 285 17.18 -15.39 24.19
C ALA A 285 18.63 -15.85 24.38
N ARG A 286 19.03 -15.96 25.66
CA ARG A 286 20.19 -16.70 26.09
C ARG A 286 19.82 -18.17 26.20
#